data_AF-A0A202E1Y0-F1
#
_entry.id   AF-A0A202E1Y0-F1
#
_cell.length_a   1.000
_cell.length_b   1.000
_cell.length_c   1.000
_cell.angle_alpha   90.00
_cell.angle_beta   90.00
_cell.angle_gamma   90.00
#
_symmetry.space_group_name_H-M   'P 1'
#
loop_
_entity.id
_entity.type
_entity.pdbx_description
1 polymer ?
#
loop_
_entity_poly.entity_id
_entity_poly.type
_entity_poly.pdbx_seq_one_letter_code
_entity_poly.pdbx_strand_id
1 'polypeptide(L)'
;MWEDSRFDKEEAQREWNEALPMAYDLRDTILHYCKYAFRNEPILLATVKRIEDGTGYADLIQDLNDVSLLAGKQKQLLKAVGYDMKLTHDAAATCDRLGYLHAVAKVEGNDNELHIIRNKAYTLVKNSVDTIRECGRFLFWRDEDRLEGYQSEYRRQHRSSSKTEEPVAEVIEEENVVAAE
;
A
#
# COMPACT_ATOMS: atom_id res chain seq x y z
N MET A 1 6.98 10.93 28.30
CA MET A 1 7.57 10.23 27.12
C MET A 1 6.62 9.27 26.39
N TRP A 2 5.66 8.60 27.04
CA TRP A 2 4.57 7.88 26.32
C TRP A 2 3.28 8.71 26.13
N GLU A 3 2.99 9.61 27.08
CA GLU A 3 1.82 10.49 27.01
C GLU A 3 1.98 11.60 25.96
N ASP A 4 3.14 12.26 25.88
CA ASP A 4 3.40 13.31 24.87
C ASP A 4 3.19 12.84 23.43
N SER A 5 3.59 11.61 23.10
CA SER A 5 3.45 11.06 21.73
C SER A 5 2.04 10.59 21.38
N ARG A 6 1.11 10.59 22.36
CA ARG A 6 -0.33 10.37 22.12
C ARG A 6 -1.04 11.69 21.88
N PHE A 7 -0.71 12.72 22.66
CA PHE A 7 -1.24 14.06 22.48
C PHE A 7 -0.91 14.60 21.09
N ASP A 8 0.33 14.46 20.61
CA ASP A 8 0.72 14.87 19.26
C ASP A 8 -0.09 14.19 18.14
N LYS A 9 -0.57 12.94 18.36
CA LYS A 9 -1.36 12.20 17.38
C LYS A 9 -2.82 12.59 17.38
N GLU A 10 -3.40 12.74 18.56
CA GLU A 10 -4.78 13.21 18.69
C GLU A 10 -4.91 14.63 18.14
N GLU A 11 -3.91 15.48 18.36
CA GLU A 11 -3.82 16.80 17.76
C GLU A 11 -3.64 16.74 16.24
N ALA A 12 -2.72 15.90 15.73
CA ALA A 12 -2.55 15.71 14.29
C ALA A 12 -3.82 15.18 13.61
N GLN A 13 -4.57 14.29 14.28
CA GLN A 13 -5.84 13.76 13.77
C GLN A 13 -6.96 14.80 13.80
N ARG A 14 -6.99 15.67 14.81
CA ARG A 14 -7.92 16.80 14.88
C ARG A 14 -7.64 17.81 13.76
N GLU A 15 -6.39 18.22 13.62
CA GLU A 15 -5.95 19.12 12.53
C GLU A 15 -6.24 18.51 11.15
N TRP A 16 -6.02 17.21 10.99
CA TRP A 16 -6.39 16.48 9.78
C TRP A 16 -7.88 16.62 9.46
N ASN A 17 -8.74 16.33 10.45
CA ASN A 17 -10.19 16.38 10.26
C ASN A 17 -10.71 17.78 9.94
N GLU A 18 -10.07 18.82 10.50
CA GLU A 18 -10.39 20.22 10.22
C GLU A 18 -9.90 20.68 8.84
N ALA A 19 -8.74 20.19 8.38
CA ALA A 19 -8.16 20.55 7.10
C ALA A 19 -8.81 19.82 5.91
N LEU A 20 -9.38 18.63 6.13
CA LEU A 20 -10.05 17.83 5.10
C LEU A 20 -11.11 18.58 4.28
N PRO A 21 -12.13 19.24 4.87
CA PRO A 21 -13.16 19.92 4.09
C PRO A 21 -12.58 21.02 3.21
N MET A 22 -11.63 21.80 3.74
CA MET A 22 -10.95 22.86 2.99
C MET A 22 -10.13 22.29 1.82
N ALA A 23 -9.51 21.12 2.01
CA ALA A 23 -8.75 20.43 0.97
C ALA A 23 -9.66 19.91 -0.17
N TYR A 24 -10.85 19.39 0.15
CA TYR A 24 -11.84 18.99 -0.85
C TYR A 24 -12.35 20.19 -1.66
N ASP A 25 -12.72 21.28 -0.98
CA ASP A 25 -13.17 22.52 -1.65
C ASP A 25 -12.10 23.09 -2.59
N LEU A 26 -10.82 23.05 -2.16
CA LEU A 26 -9.69 23.49 -2.96
C LEU A 26 -9.50 22.62 -4.21
N ARG A 27 -9.55 21.29 -4.06
CA ARG A 27 -9.48 20.35 -5.18
C ARG A 27 -10.60 20.62 -6.19
N ASP A 28 -11.84 20.69 -5.72
CA ASP A 28 -13.01 20.84 -6.57
C ASP A 28 -13.02 22.19 -7.30
N THR A 29 -12.57 23.25 -6.63
CA THR A 29 -12.38 24.57 -7.24
C THR A 29 -11.37 24.52 -8.39
N ILE A 30 -10.20 23.92 -8.17
CA ILE A 30 -9.17 23.85 -9.23
C ILE A 30 -9.62 22.94 -10.37
N LEU A 31 -10.26 21.80 -10.07
CA LEU A 31 -10.85 20.92 -11.08
C LEU A 31 -11.89 21.64 -11.93
N HIS A 32 -12.72 22.51 -11.34
CA HIS A 32 -13.69 23.32 -12.07
C HIS A 32 -13.01 24.23 -13.10
N TYR A 33 -11.95 24.95 -12.70
CA TYR A 33 -11.18 25.79 -13.62
C TYR A 33 -10.47 24.96 -14.70
N CYS A 34 -9.88 23.82 -14.34
CA CYS A 34 -9.21 22.92 -15.28
C CYS A 34 -10.19 22.35 -16.32
N LYS A 35 -11.39 21.93 -15.91
CA LYS A 35 -12.44 21.43 -16.83
C LYS A 35 -12.80 22.48 -17.88
N TYR A 36 -12.95 23.75 -17.48
CA TYR A 36 -13.28 24.82 -18.41
C TYR A 36 -12.11 25.24 -19.31
N ALA A 37 -10.88 25.28 -18.75
CA ALA A 37 -9.68 25.65 -19.48
C ALA A 37 -9.29 24.59 -20.54
N PHE A 38 -9.50 23.31 -20.24
CA PHE A 38 -9.11 22.19 -21.11
C PHE A 38 -10.24 21.68 -22.01
N ARG A 39 -11.33 22.45 -22.17
CA ARG A 39 -12.50 22.06 -22.98
C ARG A 39 -12.19 21.65 -24.42
N ASN A 40 -11.13 22.21 -25.00
CA ASN A 40 -10.72 21.94 -26.38
C ASN A 40 -9.64 20.86 -26.49
N GLU A 41 -9.14 20.34 -25.36
CA GLU A 41 -8.02 19.42 -25.28
C GLU A 41 -8.46 18.08 -24.65
N PRO A 42 -8.92 17.10 -25.45
CA PRO A 42 -9.56 15.89 -24.93
C PRO A 42 -8.64 15.04 -24.05
N ILE A 43 -7.32 15.06 -24.31
CA ILE A 43 -6.32 14.31 -23.54
C ILE A 43 -6.18 14.86 -22.12
N LEU A 44 -6.15 16.19 -21.99
CA LEU A 44 -6.06 16.87 -20.68
C LEU A 44 -7.35 16.68 -19.89
N LEU A 45 -8.50 16.70 -20.57
CA LEU A 45 -9.80 16.48 -19.95
C LEU A 45 -9.94 15.03 -19.43
N ALA A 46 -9.46 14.04 -20.17
CA ALA A 46 -9.38 12.65 -19.71
C ALA A 46 -8.47 12.51 -18.47
N THR A 47 -7.37 13.24 -18.45
CA THR A 47 -6.46 13.26 -17.29
C THR A 47 -7.15 13.85 -16.05
N VAL A 48 -7.88 14.96 -16.20
CA VAL A 48 -8.65 15.58 -15.11
C VAL A 48 -9.74 14.64 -14.57
N LYS A 49 -10.46 13.93 -15.46
CA LYS A 49 -11.48 12.94 -15.04
C LYS A 49 -10.88 11.79 -14.24
N ARG A 50 -9.74 11.25 -14.69
CA ARG A 50 -9.04 10.18 -13.99
C ARG A 50 -8.61 10.58 -12.58
N ILE A 51 -8.27 11.86 -12.37
CA ILE A 51 -7.96 12.40 -11.04
C ILE A 51 -9.24 12.47 -10.18
N GLU A 52 -10.40 12.74 -10.77
CA GLU A 52 -11.66 12.82 -10.03
C GLU A 52 -12.26 11.45 -9.64
N ASP A 53 -11.93 10.38 -10.37
CA ASP A 53 -12.51 9.04 -10.17
C ASP A 53 -12.06 8.33 -8.86
N GLY A 54 -11.11 8.90 -8.11
CA GLY A 54 -10.60 8.38 -6.84
C GLY A 54 -11.54 8.61 -5.65
N THR A 55 -11.49 7.71 -4.66
CA THR A 55 -12.28 7.85 -3.43
C THR A 55 -11.44 7.54 -2.20
N GLY A 56 -11.19 8.56 -1.39
CA GLY A 56 -10.56 8.40 -0.08
C GLY A 56 -9.54 9.48 0.22
N TYR A 57 -8.97 9.39 1.42
CA TYR A 57 -8.01 10.35 1.94
C TYR A 57 -6.65 10.30 1.23
N ALA A 58 -6.19 9.10 0.88
CA ALA A 58 -4.94 8.93 0.13
C ALA A 58 -5.09 9.47 -1.30
N ASP A 59 -6.24 9.23 -1.92
CA ASP A 59 -6.57 9.75 -3.24
C ASP A 59 -6.62 11.28 -3.21
N LEU A 60 -7.26 11.91 -2.21
CA LEU A 60 -7.29 13.37 -2.07
C LEU A 60 -5.88 14.01 -2.06
N ILE A 61 -4.93 13.43 -1.31
CA ILE A 61 -3.55 13.94 -1.27
C ILE A 61 -2.91 13.83 -2.66
N GLN A 62 -3.12 12.70 -3.32
CA GLN A 62 -2.59 12.47 -4.66
C GLN A 62 -3.23 13.39 -5.70
N ASP A 63 -4.55 13.59 -5.64
CA ASP A 63 -5.32 14.47 -6.52
C ASP A 63 -4.82 15.91 -6.42
N LEU A 64 -4.61 16.42 -5.20
CA LEU A 64 -4.09 17.76 -4.98
C LEU A 64 -2.69 17.93 -5.60
N ASN A 65 -1.82 16.93 -5.48
CA ASN A 65 -0.51 16.95 -6.11
C ASN A 65 -0.63 16.93 -7.65
N ASP A 66 -1.37 15.98 -8.20
CA ASP A 66 -1.53 15.79 -9.64
C ASP A 66 -2.16 17.01 -10.31
N VAL A 67 -3.18 17.61 -9.68
CA VAL A 67 -3.81 18.85 -10.13
C VAL A 67 -2.83 20.03 -10.06
N SER A 68 -2.03 20.13 -8.99
CA SER A 68 -1.04 21.20 -8.86
C SER A 68 0.03 21.13 -9.96
N LEU A 69 0.49 19.92 -10.30
CA LEU A 69 1.47 19.66 -11.34
C LEU A 69 0.90 19.90 -12.73
N LEU A 70 -0.34 19.47 -12.97
CA LEU A 70 -1.06 19.71 -14.22
C LEU A 70 -1.25 21.22 -14.47
N ALA A 71 -1.73 21.94 -13.45
CA ALA A 71 -1.89 23.39 -13.51
C ALA A 71 -0.53 24.11 -13.68
N GLY A 72 0.52 23.58 -13.05
CA GLY A 72 1.91 24.01 -13.20
C GLY A 72 2.47 23.85 -14.61
N LYS A 73 2.12 22.77 -15.32
CA LYS A 73 2.53 22.56 -16.73
C LYS A 73 1.75 23.45 -17.69
N GLN A 74 0.45 23.61 -17.45
CA GLN A 74 -0.47 24.27 -18.39
C GLN A 74 -0.81 25.73 -18.03
N LYS A 75 0.20 26.49 -17.58
CA LYS A 75 0.04 27.88 -17.10
C LYS A 75 -0.59 28.82 -18.13
N GLN A 76 -0.33 28.61 -19.42
CA GLN A 76 -0.84 29.51 -20.47
C GLN A 76 -2.35 29.36 -20.69
N LEU A 77 -2.87 28.13 -20.67
CA LEU A 77 -4.30 27.87 -20.83
C LEU A 77 -5.10 28.36 -19.62
N LEU A 78 -4.55 28.20 -18.42
CA LEU A 78 -5.19 28.65 -17.18
C LEU A 78 -5.18 30.18 -17.03
N LYS A 79 -4.10 30.86 -17.45
CA LYS A 79 -4.07 32.33 -17.48
C LYS A 79 -5.13 32.93 -18.42
N ALA A 80 -5.44 32.26 -19.53
CA ALA A 80 -6.49 32.71 -20.45
C ALA A 80 -7.90 32.66 -19.83
N VAL A 81 -8.10 31.88 -18.77
CA VAL A 81 -9.35 31.73 -18.03
C VAL A 81 -9.41 32.65 -16.80
N GLY A 82 -8.32 33.36 -16.48
CA GLY A 82 -8.23 34.21 -15.29
C GLY A 82 -7.98 33.43 -13.99
N TYR A 83 -7.39 32.24 -14.10
CA TYR A 83 -7.05 31.41 -12.94
C TYR A 83 -5.88 32.03 -12.14
N ASP A 84 -6.05 32.10 -10.81
CA ASP A 84 -4.99 32.55 -9.90
C ASP A 84 -4.00 31.41 -9.61
N MET A 85 -2.74 31.63 -9.95
CA MET A 85 -1.65 30.69 -9.70
C MET A 85 -1.41 30.44 -8.20
N LYS A 86 -1.90 31.31 -7.32
CA LYS A 86 -1.85 31.11 -5.87
C LYS A 86 -2.57 29.83 -5.44
N LEU A 87 -3.72 29.51 -6.06
CA LEU A 87 -4.47 28.28 -5.76
C LEU A 87 -3.63 27.02 -6.01
N THR A 88 -2.77 27.04 -7.03
CA THR A 88 -1.85 25.92 -7.31
C THR A 88 -0.79 25.76 -6.23
N HIS A 89 -0.27 26.88 -5.73
CA HIS A 89 0.71 26.86 -4.63
C HIS A 89 0.06 26.42 -3.33
N ASP A 90 -1.16 26.89 -3.05
CA ASP A 90 -1.93 26.51 -1.88
C ASP A 90 -2.29 25.01 -1.90
N ALA A 91 -2.59 24.45 -3.08
CA ALA A 91 -2.82 23.01 -3.25
C ALA A 91 -1.57 22.18 -2.96
N ALA A 92 -0.40 22.60 -3.46
CA ALA A 92 0.87 21.94 -3.18
C ALA A 92 1.20 21.98 -1.68
N ALA A 93 1.08 23.16 -1.04
CA ALA A 93 1.32 23.32 0.38
C ALA A 93 0.34 22.49 1.24
N THR A 94 -0.93 22.41 0.84
CA THR A 94 -1.95 21.61 1.52
C THR A 94 -1.65 20.11 1.38
N CYS A 95 -1.22 19.66 0.20
CA CYS A 95 -0.76 18.30 -0.03
C CYS A 95 0.41 17.93 0.89
N ASP A 96 1.45 18.76 0.97
CA ASP A 96 2.61 18.51 1.82
C ASP A 96 2.23 18.45 3.31
N ARG A 97 1.37 19.39 3.76
CA ARG A 97 0.86 19.43 5.13
C ARG A 97 0.06 18.18 5.47
N LEU A 98 -0.87 17.77 4.60
CA LEU A 98 -1.64 16.54 4.79
C LEU A 98 -0.71 15.32 4.78
N GLY A 99 0.21 15.22 3.80
CA GLY A 99 1.18 14.13 3.76
C GLY A 99 1.96 13.97 5.07
N TYR A 100 2.39 15.08 5.67
CA TYR A 100 3.03 15.10 6.99
C TYR A 100 2.09 14.64 8.12
N LEU A 101 0.89 15.23 8.23
CA LEU A 101 -0.09 14.86 9.27
C LEU A 101 -0.47 13.38 9.20
N HIS A 102 -0.68 12.86 7.98
CA HIS A 102 -0.98 11.45 7.76
C HIS A 102 0.20 10.55 8.13
N ALA A 103 1.44 10.97 7.86
CA ALA A 103 2.62 10.24 8.30
C ALA A 103 2.73 10.21 9.83
N VAL A 104 2.57 11.35 10.50
CA VAL A 104 2.60 11.44 11.98
C VAL A 104 1.52 10.55 12.62
N ALA A 105 0.30 10.55 12.06
CA ALA A 105 -0.78 9.70 12.54
C ALA A 105 -0.52 8.20 12.31
N LYS A 106 0.13 7.82 11.20
CA LYS A 106 0.31 6.42 10.79
C LYS A 106 1.63 5.77 11.25
N VAL A 107 2.58 6.54 11.76
CA VAL A 107 3.92 6.06 12.20
C VAL A 107 3.87 5.03 13.35
N GLU A 108 2.71 4.71 13.93
CA GLU A 108 2.60 3.64 14.94
C GLU A 108 2.80 2.19 14.43
N GLY A 109 2.97 1.95 13.13
CA GLY A 109 2.80 0.61 12.56
C GLY A 109 3.96 -0.38 12.65
N ASN A 110 5.24 0.03 12.60
CA ASN A 110 6.33 -0.92 12.34
C ASN A 110 7.39 -1.08 13.43
N ASP A 111 7.70 -0.03 14.19
CA ASP A 111 8.78 -0.06 15.18
C ASP A 111 8.30 0.33 16.59
N ASN A 112 7.14 -0.17 16.98
CA ASN A 112 6.74 -0.11 18.39
C ASN A 112 7.72 -1.00 19.18
N GLU A 113 8.47 -0.46 20.15
CA GLU A 113 9.44 -1.23 20.93
C GLU A 113 8.83 -2.50 21.55
N LEU A 114 7.54 -2.43 21.91
CA LEU A 114 6.75 -3.57 22.37
C LEU A 114 6.62 -4.67 21.31
N HIS A 115 6.44 -4.30 20.04
CA HIS A 115 6.41 -5.23 18.91
C HIS A 115 7.76 -5.94 18.75
N ILE A 116 8.85 -5.18 18.85
CA ILE A 116 10.22 -5.71 18.77
C ILE A 116 10.50 -6.67 19.92
N ILE A 117 10.16 -6.29 21.16
CA ILE A 117 10.33 -7.12 22.36
C ILE A 117 9.50 -8.40 22.24
N ARG A 118 8.24 -8.30 21.81
CA ARG A 118 7.36 -9.44 21.57
C ARG A 118 7.95 -10.39 20.52
N ASN A 119 8.45 -9.86 19.41
CA ASN A 119 9.01 -10.67 18.33
C ASN A 119 10.31 -11.36 18.76
N LYS A 120 11.15 -10.69 19.56
CA LYS A 120 12.33 -11.31 20.19
C LYS A 120 11.93 -12.44 21.13
N ALA A 121 10.96 -12.22 22.02
CA ALA A 121 10.46 -13.25 22.93
C ALA A 121 9.87 -14.45 22.18
N TYR A 122 9.05 -14.19 21.16
CA TYR A 122 8.51 -15.24 20.28
C TYR A 122 9.63 -16.07 19.63
N THR A 123 10.67 -15.41 19.12
CA THR A 123 11.79 -16.08 18.44
C THR A 123 12.55 -17.01 19.39
N LEU A 124 12.82 -16.57 20.62
CA LEU A 124 13.48 -17.39 21.63
C LEU A 124 12.66 -18.64 21.97
N VAL A 125 11.37 -18.46 22.27
CA VAL A 125 10.46 -19.59 22.57
C VAL A 125 10.35 -20.53 21.37
N LYS A 126 10.22 -19.97 20.17
CA LYS A 126 10.12 -20.75 18.93
C LYS A 126 11.34 -21.63 18.72
N ASN A 127 12.54 -21.07 18.89
CA ASN A 127 13.79 -21.81 18.75
C ASN A 127 13.88 -22.93 19.79
N SER A 128 13.63 -22.65 21.08
CA SER A 128 13.67 -23.67 22.13
C SER A 128 12.67 -24.80 21.87
N VAL A 129 11.44 -24.49 21.45
CA VAL A 129 10.42 -25.49 21.17
C VAL A 129 10.77 -26.29 19.91
N ASP A 130 11.29 -25.66 18.86
CA ASP A 130 11.70 -26.38 17.65
C ASP A 130 12.88 -27.33 17.94
N THR A 131 13.85 -26.94 18.78
CA THR A 131 14.91 -27.84 19.26
C THR A 131 14.32 -29.04 20.03
N ILE A 132 13.40 -28.81 20.97
CA ILE A 132 12.74 -29.92 21.69
C ILE A 132 12.03 -30.86 20.72
N ARG A 133 11.34 -30.31 19.72
CA ARG A 133 10.65 -31.12 18.70
C ARG A 133 11.63 -31.87 17.80
N GLU A 134 12.77 -31.30 17.45
CA GLU A 134 13.83 -31.98 16.71
C GLU A 134 14.42 -33.15 17.51
N CYS A 135 14.75 -32.93 18.78
CA CYS A 135 15.22 -33.98 19.67
C CYS A 135 14.16 -35.09 19.86
N GLY A 136 12.89 -34.71 20.03
CA GLY A 136 11.78 -35.66 20.14
C GLY A 136 11.61 -36.51 18.88
N ARG A 137 11.67 -35.88 17.69
CA ARG A 137 11.65 -36.61 16.41
C ARG A 137 12.83 -37.55 16.24
N PHE A 138 14.02 -37.14 16.67
CA PHE A 138 15.21 -37.98 16.62
C PHE A 138 15.12 -39.18 17.57
N LEU A 139 14.62 -38.98 18.80
CA LEU A 139 14.53 -40.05 19.79
C LEU A 139 13.42 -41.06 19.47
N PHE A 140 12.25 -40.58 19.05
CA PHE A 140 11.05 -41.40 18.81
C PHE A 140 10.84 -41.75 17.34
N TRP A 141 11.90 -41.75 16.52
CA TRP A 141 11.79 -41.99 15.08
C TRP A 141 11.22 -43.37 14.67
N ARG A 142 11.20 -44.34 15.60
CA ARG A 142 10.59 -45.68 15.42
C ARG A 142 9.28 -45.88 16.20
N ASP A 143 8.90 -44.94 17.05
CA ASP A 143 7.70 -45.01 17.89
C ASP A 143 6.68 -44.02 17.34
N GLU A 144 5.78 -44.55 16.51
CA GLU A 144 4.85 -43.75 15.70
C GLU A 144 3.84 -43.00 16.58
N ASP A 145 3.40 -43.61 17.68
CA ASP A 145 2.48 -43.03 18.66
C ASP A 145 3.10 -41.80 19.36
N ARG A 146 4.39 -41.87 19.70
CA ARG A 146 5.10 -40.74 20.32
C ARG A 146 5.56 -39.69 19.33
N LEU A 147 5.79 -40.07 18.07
CA LEU A 147 6.26 -39.16 17.03
C LEU A 147 5.21 -38.09 16.67
N GLU A 148 3.92 -38.43 16.73
CA GLU A 148 2.82 -37.53 16.40
C GLU A 148 2.86 -36.22 17.21
N GLY A 149 3.15 -36.30 18.51
CA GLY A 149 3.21 -35.12 19.41
C GLY A 149 4.37 -34.14 19.12
N TYR A 150 5.38 -34.56 18.35
CA TYR A 150 6.52 -33.71 17.98
C TYR A 150 6.43 -33.19 16.54
N GLN A 151 5.34 -33.51 15.84
CA GLN A 151 5.00 -32.95 14.55
C GLN A 151 4.06 -31.75 14.71
N SER A 152 4.10 -30.83 13.75
CA SER A 152 3.22 -29.66 13.77
C SER A 152 2.05 -29.91 12.82
N GLU A 153 0.85 -30.04 13.36
CA GLU A 153 -0.38 -30.22 12.59
C GLU A 153 -0.58 -29.11 11.55
N TYR A 154 -0.35 -27.85 11.97
CA TYR A 154 -0.41 -26.69 11.09
C TYR A 154 0.51 -26.82 9.87
N ARG A 155 1.77 -27.24 10.08
CA ARG A 155 2.75 -27.44 8.99
C ARG A 155 2.38 -28.63 8.10
N ARG A 156 1.69 -29.66 8.64
CA ARG A 156 1.20 -30.81 7.88
C ARG A 156 0.09 -30.40 6.92
N GLN A 157 -0.89 -29.63 7.40
CA GLN A 157 -2.02 -29.13 6.60
C GLN A 157 -1.59 -28.17 5.48
N HIS A 158 -0.61 -27.29 5.75
CA HIS A 158 -0.12 -26.33 4.74
C HIS A 158 0.89 -26.92 3.73
N ARG A 159 1.47 -28.09 4.01
CA ARG A 159 2.30 -28.83 3.03
C ARG A 159 1.49 -29.70 2.09
N SER A 160 0.30 -30.15 2.50
CA SER A 160 -0.60 -30.91 1.62
C SER A 160 -1.27 -30.02 0.57
N SER A 161 -1.53 -28.75 0.87
CA SER A 161 -2.15 -27.80 -0.07
C SER A 161 -1.21 -27.36 -1.20
N SER A 162 0.11 -27.46 -1.02
CA SER A 162 1.11 -27.09 -2.05
C SER A 162 1.46 -28.22 -3.02
N LYS A 163 0.80 -29.39 -2.91
CA LYS A 163 1.08 -30.58 -3.75
C LYS A 163 0.03 -30.82 -4.84
N THR A 164 -0.96 -29.95 -4.99
CA THR A 164 -2.10 -30.16 -5.93
C THR A 164 -1.91 -29.50 -7.31
N GLU A 165 -0.78 -28.83 -7.57
CA GLU A 165 -0.46 -28.35 -8.92
C GLU A 165 0.55 -29.31 -9.57
N GLU A 166 0.04 -30.32 -10.27
CA GLU A 166 0.85 -31.16 -11.16
C GLU A 166 1.25 -30.36 -12.42
N PRO A 167 2.49 -30.44 -12.91
CA PRO A 167 2.89 -29.80 -14.15
C PRO A 167 2.24 -30.51 -15.34
N VAL A 168 1.55 -29.74 -16.19
CA VAL A 168 1.03 -30.20 -17.49
C VAL A 168 2.22 -30.65 -18.33
N ALA A 169 2.31 -31.94 -18.60
CA ALA A 169 3.28 -32.50 -19.53
C ALA A 169 2.92 -32.06 -20.95
N GLU A 170 3.73 -31.17 -21.52
CA GLU A 170 3.70 -30.83 -22.95
C GLU A 170 4.15 -32.08 -23.73
N VAL A 171 3.20 -32.75 -24.38
CA VAL A 171 3.47 -33.80 -25.36
C VAL A 171 3.95 -33.11 -26.62
N ILE A 172 5.25 -33.16 -26.90
CA ILE A 172 5.81 -32.76 -28.19
C ILE A 172 5.61 -33.95 -29.14
N GLU A 173 4.67 -33.83 -30.07
CA GLU A 173 4.56 -34.72 -31.23
C GLU A 173 5.77 -34.48 -32.15
N GLU A 174 6.67 -35.46 -32.25
CA GLU A 174 7.72 -35.46 -33.28
C GLU A 174 7.08 -35.79 -34.64
N GLU A 175 6.92 -34.75 -35.46
CA GLU A 175 6.46 -34.84 -36.83
C GLU A 175 7.53 -35.52 -37.70
N ASN A 176 7.15 -36.67 -38.24
CA ASN A 176 7.96 -37.52 -39.10
C ASN A 176 8.18 -36.86 -40.47
N VAL A 177 9.41 -36.40 -40.75
CA VAL A 177 9.85 -36.05 -42.12
C VAL A 177 11.08 -36.88 -42.48
N VAL A 178 10.83 -38.07 -43.03
CA VAL A 178 11.84 -38.80 -43.81
C VAL A 178 11.51 -38.60 -45.29
N ALA A 179 12.30 -37.77 -45.97
CA ALA A 179 12.36 -37.73 -47.42
C ALA A 179 13.79 -37.44 -47.89
N ALA A 180 14.26 -38.27 -48.84
CA ALA A 180 15.49 -38.17 -49.64
C ALA A 180 16.79 -38.53 -48.88
N GLU A 181 17.66 -39.43 -49.32
CA GLU A 181 17.96 -40.02 -50.64
C GLU A 181 18.40 -41.49 -50.52
#